data_AF-A0A392RNW1-F1
#
_entry.id   AF-A0A392RNW1-F1
#
_cell.length_a   1.000
_cell.length_b   1.000
_cell.length_c   1.000
_cell.angle_alpha   90.00
_cell.angle_beta   90.00
_cell.angle_gamma   90.00
#
_symmetry.space_group_name_H-M   'P 1'
#
loop_
_entity.id
_entity.type
_entity.pdbx_description
1 polymer ?
#
loop_
_entity_poly.entity_id
_entity_poly.type
_entity_poly.pdbx_seq_one_letter_code
_entity_poly.pdbx_strand_id
1 'polypeptide(L)' 'DGEQFAQENGMFYMETSAKTAENVNELFYEIGMWLMC' A
#
# COMPACT_ATOMS: atom_id res chain seq x y z
N ASP A 1 -0.81 -12.30 -8.16
CA ASP A 1 0.67 -12.31 -8.05
C ASP A 1 1.18 -11.35 -6.98
N GLY A 2 1.01 -10.04 -7.11
CA GLY A 2 1.52 -9.07 -6.14
C GLY A 2 0.96 -9.24 -4.71
N GLU A 3 -0.36 -9.39 -4.58
CA GLU A 3 -1.00 -9.60 -3.27
C GLU A 3 -0.54 -10.89 -2.60
N GLN A 4 -0.50 -11.99 -3.36
CA GLN A 4 -0.06 -13.29 -2.86
C GLN A 4 1.41 -13.24 -2.40
N PHE A 5 2.31 -12.62 -3.18
CA PHE A 5 3.70 -12.43 -2.79
C PHE A 5 3.82 -11.61 -1.49
N ALA A 6 3.01 -10.56 -1.34
CA ALA A 6 3.01 -9.75 -0.13
C ALA A 6 2.54 -10.55 1.08
N GLN A 7 1.45 -11.30 0.97
CA GLN A 7 0.94 -12.16 2.04
C GLN A 7 1.96 -13.22 2.47
N GLU A 8 2.60 -13.89 1.52
CA GLU A 8 3.62 -14.91 1.79
C GLU A 8 4.86 -14.36 2.50
N ASN A 9 5.18 -13.08 2.31
CA ASN A 9 6.33 -12.42 2.92
C ASN A 9 5.97 -11.54 4.13
N GLY A 10 4.71 -11.56 4.59
CA GLY A 10 4.24 -10.72 5.69
C GLY A 10 4.30 -9.21 5.39
N MET A 11 4.21 -8.84 4.12
CA MET A 11 4.21 -7.45 3.66
C MET A 11 2.79 -6.95 3.45
N PHE A 12 2.63 -5.63 3.55
CA PHE A 12 1.40 -4.93 3.19
C PHE A 12 1.26 -4.83 1.66
N TYR A 13 0.03 -4.97 1.15
CA TYR A 13 -0.30 -4.83 -0.27
C TYR A 13 -1.40 -3.80 -0.47
N MET A 14 -1.21 -2.91 -1.44
CA MET A 14 -2.21 -1.95 -1.88
C MET A 14 -1.99 -1.64 -3.36
N GLU A 15 -3.04 -1.81 -4.16
CA GLU A 15 -3.04 -1.36 -5.55
C GLU A 15 -3.39 0.12 -5.63
N THR A 16 -2.66 0.87 -6.45
CA THR A 16 -2.87 2.31 -6.64
C THR A 16 -2.66 2.68 -8.10
N SER A 17 -3.32 3.75 -8.54
CA SER A 17 -3.15 4.29 -9.89
C SER A 17 -2.87 5.77 -9.82
N ALA A 18 -1.64 6.15 -10.19
CA ALA A 18 -1.27 7.56 -10.34
C ALA A 18 -2.07 8.28 -11.46
N LYS A 19 -2.57 7.53 -12.45
CA LYS A 19 -3.33 8.08 -13.57
C LYS A 19 -4.75 8.49 -13.18
N THR A 20 -5.40 7.71 -12.34
CA THR A 20 -6.78 7.94 -11.87
C THR A 20 -6.84 8.50 -10.44
N ALA A 21 -5.67 8.67 -9.79
CA ALA A 21 -5.52 9.03 -8.38
C ALA A 21 -6.15 8.04 -7.39
N GLU A 22 -6.43 6.82 -7.84
CA GLU A 22 -7.04 5.77 -7.02
C GLU A 22 -6.06 5.30 -5.93
N ASN A 23 -6.52 5.32 -4.68
CA ASN A 23 -5.80 4.88 -3.48
C ASN A 23 -4.48 5.62 -3.17
N VAL A 24 -4.16 6.69 -3.91
CA VAL A 24 -2.90 7.44 -3.73
C VAL A 24 -2.87 8.12 -2.35
N ASN A 25 -3.99 8.72 -1.92
CA ASN A 25 -4.07 9.39 -0.62
C ASN A 25 -3.98 8.41 0.55
N GLU A 26 -4.64 7.27 0.42
CA GLU A 26 -4.65 6.20 1.42
C GLU A 26 -3.24 5.61 1.60
N LEU A 27 -2.50 5.41 0.50
CA LEU A 27 -1.11 4.99 0.53
C LEU A 27 -0.23 5.92 1.39
N PHE A 28 -0.34 7.24 1.20
CA PHE A 28 0.46 8.19 1.98
C PHE A 28 0.06 8.22 3.46
N TYR A 29 -1.23 8.05 3.76
CA TYR A 29 -1.72 7.96 5.13
C TYR A 29 -1.18 6.71 5.84
N GLU A 30 -1.25 5.56 5.17
CA GLU A 30 -0.67 4.31 5.67
C GLU A 30 0.84 4.47 5.92
N ILE A 31 1.62 4.95 4.95
CA ILE A 31 3.07 5.17 5.16
C ILE A 31 3.32 6.08 6.39
N GLY A 32 2.52 7.14 6.54
CA GLY A 32 2.59 8.03 7.69
C GLY A 32 2.32 7.30 9.01
N MET A 33 1.27 6.48 9.09
CA MET A 33 0.97 5.67 10.27
C MET A 33 2.09 4.69 10.62
N TRP A 34 2.68 4.02 9.62
CA TRP A 34 3.72 3.03 9.84
C TRP A 34 5.02 3.65 10.36
N LEU A 35 5.36 4.86 9.90
CA LEU A 35 6.57 5.58 10.31
C LEU A 35 6.44 6.30 11.66
N MET A 36 5.23 6.44 12.20
CA MET A 36 4.98 7.20 13.42
C MET A 36 5.04 6.37 14.72
N CYS A 37 5.25 5.06 14.62
CA CYS A 37 5.48 4.14 15.75
C CYS A 37 6.98 3.97 16.03
#